data_AF-A0A7C0UPV2-F1
#
_entry.id   AF-A0A7C0UPV2-F1
#
_cell.length_a   1.000
_cell.length_b   1.000
_cell.length_c   1.000
_cell.angle_alpha   90.00
_cell.angle_beta   90.00
_cell.angle_gamma   90.00
#
_symmetry.space_group_name_H-M   'P 1'
#
loop_
_entity.id
_entity.type
_entity.pdbx_description
1 polymer ?
#
loop_
_entity_poly.entity_id
_entity_poly.type
_entity_poly.pdbx_seq_one_letter_code
_entity_poly.pdbx_strand_id
1 'polypeptide(L)'
;MKAYVTMLGRSTWAMINAYYAVVMRNYRPDKIFIFLEDIYTEKLPKAVEALKIISNEYGFSPEIEWEIIEEDNFLEADEKIGELLKKLKEE
;
A
#
# COMPACT_ATOMS: atom_id res chain seq x y z
N MET A 1 -1.95 -14.82 -6.37
CA MET A 1 -2.18 -14.10 -5.08
C MET A 1 -3.01 -12.83 -5.32
N LYS A 2 -3.73 -12.28 -4.33
CA LYS A 2 -4.38 -10.94 -4.43
C LYS A 2 -3.49 -9.88 -3.78
N ALA A 3 -3.06 -8.90 -4.56
CA ALA A 3 -2.23 -7.79 -4.07
C ALA A 3 -2.98 -6.46 -4.18
N TYR A 4 -2.83 -5.61 -3.16
CA TYR A 4 -3.26 -4.21 -3.20
C TYR A 4 -2.03 -3.31 -3.17
N VAL A 5 -1.82 -2.55 -4.25
CA VAL A 5 -0.72 -1.58 -4.35
C VAL A 5 -1.28 -0.19 -4.09
N THR A 6 -0.62 0.58 -3.24
CA THR A 6 -1.04 1.93 -2.88
C THR A 6 0.13 2.87 -2.65
N MET A 7 -0.16 4.16 -2.59
CA MET A 7 0.83 5.22 -2.38
C MET A 7 0.47 6.02 -1.13
N LEU A 8 1.43 6.19 -0.23
CA LEU A 8 1.32 7.07 0.94
C LEU A 8 2.01 8.39 0.64
N GLY A 9 1.20 9.40 0.34
CA GLY A 9 1.67 10.77 0.13
C GLY A 9 1.29 11.71 1.28
N ARG A 10 1.03 12.98 0.94
CA ARG A 10 0.66 14.04 1.89
C ARG A 10 -0.50 13.66 2.82
N SER A 11 -1.53 12.99 2.30
CA SER A 11 -2.74 12.66 3.06
C SER A 11 -2.85 11.16 3.33
N THR A 12 -2.54 10.75 4.56
CA THR A 12 -2.81 9.40 5.06
C THR A 12 -4.30 9.06 4.96
N TRP A 13 -5.17 10.04 5.17
CA TRP A 13 -6.62 9.87 5.06
C TRP A 13 -7.05 9.45 3.65
N ALA A 14 -6.47 10.06 2.61
CA ALA A 14 -6.81 9.71 1.23
C ALA A 14 -6.47 8.25 0.91
N MET A 15 -5.29 7.77 1.34
CA MET A 15 -4.87 6.38 1.17
C MET A 15 -5.83 5.42 1.91
N ILE A 16 -6.15 5.72 3.17
CA ILE A 16 -7.08 4.92 3.98
C ILE A 16 -8.46 4.86 3.34
N ASN A 17 -8.97 5.99 2.85
CA ASN A 17 -10.30 6.05 2.25
C ASN A 17 -10.40 5.22 0.96
N ALA A 18 -9.35 5.25 0.14
CA ALA A 18 -9.26 4.42 -1.06
C ALA A 18 -9.23 2.93 -0.70
N TYR A 19 -8.44 2.55 0.31
CA TYR A 19 -8.39 1.17 0.78
C TYR A 19 -9.74 0.70 1.34
N TYR A 20 -10.39 1.51 2.19
CA TYR A 20 -11.70 1.22 2.73
C TYR A 20 -12.73 0.97 1.62
N ALA A 21 -12.75 1.81 0.58
CA ALA A 21 -13.65 1.63 -0.56
C ALA A 21 -13.42 0.30 -1.31
N VAL A 22 -12.16 -0.14 -1.43
CA VAL A 22 -11.79 -1.42 -2.03
C VAL A 22 -12.25 -2.60 -1.18
N VAL A 23 -12.04 -2.54 0.14
CA VAL A 23 -12.48 -3.57 1.08
C VAL A 23 -14.01 -3.66 1.14
N MET A 24 -14.72 -2.52 1.14
CA MET A 24 -16.18 -2.49 1.06
C MET A 24 -16.74 -3.22 -0.17
N ARG A 25 -15.97 -3.29 -1.27
CA ARG A 25 -16.33 -4.00 -2.50
C ARG A 25 -15.93 -5.47 -2.49
N ASN A 26 -15.78 -6.08 -1.31
CA ASN A 26 -15.37 -7.47 -1.11
C ASN A 26 -13.98 -7.83 -1.68
N TYR A 27 -13.13 -6.85 -1.97
CA TYR A 27 -11.72 -7.15 -2.23
C TYR A 27 -11.00 -7.42 -0.90
N ARG A 28 -10.24 -8.51 -0.85
CA ARG A 28 -9.55 -9.03 0.33
C ARG A 28 -8.14 -9.40 -0.11
N PRO A 29 -7.19 -8.45 -0.13
CA PRO A 29 -5.82 -8.75 -0.55
C PRO A 29 -5.13 -9.68 0.47
N ASP A 30 -4.24 -10.51 -0.03
CA ASP A 30 -3.29 -11.30 0.77
C ASP A 30 -2.08 -10.44 1.14
N LYS A 31 -1.68 -9.52 0.24
CA LYS A 31 -0.58 -8.57 0.44
C LYS A 31 -0.98 -7.13 0.13
N ILE A 32 -0.47 -6.19 0.92
CA ILE A 32 -0.51 -4.75 0.65
C ILE A 32 0.92 -4.24 0.45
N PHE A 33 1.14 -3.53 -0.64
CA PHE A 33 2.39 -2.84 -0.93
C PHE A 33 2.18 -1.33 -0.85
N ILE A 34 2.97 -0.66 -0.01
CA ILE A 34 2.91 0.79 0.18
C ILE A 34 4.17 1.42 -0.42
N PHE A 35 4.00 2.30 -1.40
CA PHE A 35 5.08 3.16 -1.88
C PHE A 35 4.97 4.54 -1.23
N LEU A 36 6.09 5.08 -0.77
CA LEU A 36 6.14 6.40 -0.16
C LEU A 36 7.47 7.09 -0.44
N GLU A 37 7.43 8.42 -0.53
CA GLU A 37 8.63 9.24 -0.47
C GLU A 37 9.16 9.29 0.97
N ASP A 38 10.47 9.42 1.13
CA ASP A 38 11.16 9.47 2.41
C ASP A 38 10.61 10.54 3.37
N ILE A 39 10.20 11.70 2.84
CA ILE A 39 9.55 12.80 3.57
C ILE A 39 8.21 12.45 4.22
N TYR A 40 7.64 11.27 3.93
CA TYR A 40 6.39 10.80 4.55
C TYR A 40 6.57 9.57 5.45
N THR A 41 7.81 9.16 5.72
CA THR A 41 8.12 7.97 6.53
C THR A 41 7.51 8.03 7.94
N GLU A 42 7.40 9.22 8.52
CA GLU A 42 6.78 9.45 9.84
C GLU A 42 5.28 9.09 9.87
N LYS A 43 4.62 9.04 8.72
CA LYS A 43 3.20 8.67 8.60
C LYS A 43 2.99 7.16 8.48
N LEU A 44 4.03 6.41 8.10
CA LEU A 44 3.95 4.99 7.80
C LEU A 44 3.39 4.16 8.98
N PRO A 45 3.80 4.35 10.26
CA PRO A 45 3.26 3.54 11.35
C PRO A 45 1.74 3.67 11.49
N LYS A 46 1.22 4.91 11.41
CA LYS A 46 -0.23 5.19 11.48
C LYS A 46 -0.98 4.65 10.27
N ALA A 47 -0.39 4.76 9.08
CA ALA A 47 -0.94 4.20 7.85
C ALA A 47 -1.08 2.67 7.94
N VAL A 48 -0.02 1.98 8.34
CA VAL A 48 0.01 0.51 8.50
C VAL A 48 -1.01 0.06 9.55
N GLU A 49 -1.08 0.74 10.69
CA GLU A 49 -2.06 0.43 11.74
C GLU A 49 -3.50 0.56 11.23
N ALA A 50 -3.82 1.64 10.53
CA ALA A 50 -5.16 1.84 9.96
C ALA A 50 -5.54 0.75 8.94
N LEU A 51 -4.60 0.34 8.08
CA LEU A 51 -4.83 -0.75 7.13
C LEU A 51 -5.15 -2.05 7.87
N LYS A 52 -4.37 -2.40 8.90
CA LYS A 52 -4.61 -3.59 9.73
C LYS A 52 -5.97 -3.58 10.42
N ILE A 53 -6.34 -2.44 11.02
CA ILE A 53 -7.64 -2.29 11.68
C ILE A 53 -8.76 -2.55 10.67
N ILE A 54 -8.72 -1.89 9.50
CA ILE A 54 -9.73 -2.09 8.46
C ILE A 54 -9.74 -3.55 8.00
N SER A 55 -8.60 -4.18 7.74
CA SER A 55 -8.59 -5.58 7.30
C SER A 55 -9.24 -6.50 8.34
N ASN A 56 -8.87 -6.34 9.61
CA ASN A 56 -9.33 -7.18 10.70
C ASN A 56 -10.85 -7.07 10.92
N GLU A 57 -11.40 -5.85 10.88
CA GLU A 57 -12.85 -5.62 10.98
C GLU A 57 -13.64 -6.31 9.86
N TYR A 58 -13.02 -6.53 8.70
CA TYR A 58 -13.61 -7.24 7.57
C TYR A 58 -13.19 -8.72 7.49
N GLY A 59 -12.58 -9.25 8.56
CA GLY A 59 -12.31 -10.67 8.75
C GLY A 59 -11.09 -11.23 8.02
N PHE A 60 -10.09 -10.40 7.70
CA PHE A 60 -8.86 -10.85 7.05
C PHE A 60 -7.62 -10.08 7.53
N SER A 61 -6.43 -10.61 7.26
CA SER A 61 -5.17 -10.04 7.74
C SER A 61 -4.09 -10.14 6.66
N PRO A 62 -3.91 -9.09 5.83
CA PRO A 62 -2.89 -9.06 4.80
C PRO A 62 -1.49 -8.88 5.39
N GLU A 63 -0.48 -9.44 4.71
CA GLU A 63 0.91 -9.02 4.90
C GLU A 63 1.09 -7.60 4.34
N ILE A 64 1.83 -6.75 5.03
CA ILE A 64 2.02 -5.35 4.62
C ILE A 64 3.51 -5.08 4.49
N GLU A 65 3.90 -4.71 3.28
CA GLU A 65 5.27 -4.36 2.89
C GLU A 65 5.29 -2.91 2.39
N TRP A 66 6.45 -2.28 2.45
CA TRP A 66 6.62 -0.91 1.97
C TRP A 66 7.99 -0.69 1.35
N GLU A 67 8.03 0.27 0.43
CA GLU A 67 9.23 0.70 -0.28
C GLU A 67 9.35 2.21 -0.20
N ILE A 68 10.46 2.68 0.37
CA ILE A 68 10.77 4.11 0.45
C ILE A 68 11.51 4.51 -0.84
N ILE A 69 11.10 5.64 -1.42
CA ILE A 69 11.66 6.24 -2.63
C ILE A 69 12.21 7.62 -2.26
N GLU A 70 13.29 8.04 -2.91
CA GLU A 70 13.81 9.41 -2.77
C GLU A 70 12.78 10.44 -3.27
N GLU A 71 12.63 11.57 -2.55
CA GLU A 71 11.72 12.66 -2.94
C GLU A 71 11.97 13.10 -4.40
N ASP A 72 10.87 13.34 -5.14
CA ASP A 72 10.89 13.73 -6.56
C ASP A 72 11.51 12.71 -7.54
N ASN A 73 11.87 11.50 -7.09
CA ASN A 73 12.42 10.45 -7.94
C ASN A 73 11.33 9.58 -8.60
N PHE A 74 10.61 10.17 -9.55
CA PHE A 74 9.55 9.48 -10.29
C PHE A 74 10.05 8.27 -11.10
N LEU A 75 11.28 8.32 -11.60
CA LEU A 75 11.86 7.21 -12.37
C LEU A 75 12.10 5.99 -11.48
N GLU A 76 12.65 6.18 -10.28
CA GLU A 76 12.80 5.10 -9.30
C GLU A 76 11.44 4.51 -8.90
N ALA A 77 10.42 5.36 -8.72
CA ALA A 77 9.07 4.90 -8.44
C ALA A 77 8.52 3.99 -9.55
N ASP A 78 8.65 4.42 -10.81
CA ASP A 78 8.20 3.65 -11.98
C ASP A 78 8.93 2.31 -12.10
N GLU A 79 10.26 2.31 -11.92
CA GLU A 79 11.07 1.10 -11.95
C GLU A 79 10.66 0.10 -10.86
N LYS A 80 10.59 0.54 -9.60
CA LYS A 80 10.22 -0.33 -8.47
C LYS A 80 8.80 -0.88 -8.58
N ILE A 81 7.84 -0.04 -8.97
CA ILE A 81 6.46 -0.49 -9.19
C ILE A 81 6.42 -1.48 -10.37
N GLY A 82 7.14 -1.19 -11.46
CA GLY A 82 7.24 -2.07 -12.62
C GLY A 82 7.81 -3.44 -12.28
N GLU A 83 8.87 -3.50 -11.46
CA GLU A 83 9.45 -4.74 -10.96
C GLU A 83 8.48 -5.53 -10.08
N LEU A 84 7.81 -4.85 -9.15
CA LEU A 84 6.77 -5.48 -8.30
C LEU A 84 5.67 -6.09 -9.16
N LEU A 85 5.16 -5.34 -10.14
CA LEU A 85 4.08 -5.81 -11.01
C LEU A 85 4.51 -7.00 -11.90
N LYS A 86 5.79 -7.08 -12.29
CA LYS A 86 6.33 -8.25 -12.99
C LYS A 86 6.35 -9.47 -12.07
N LYS A 87 6.89 -9.33 -10.86
CA LYS A 87 6.93 -10.41 -9.85
C LYS A 87 5.52 -10.94 -9.55
N LEU A 88 4.56 -10.04 -9.30
CA LEU A 88 3.17 -10.41 -9.02
C LEU A 88 2.43 -11.08 -10.18
N LYS A 89 2.90 -10.95 -11.43
CA LYS A 89 2.31 -11.64 -12.60
C LYS A 89 2.85 -13.05 -12.77
N GLU A 90 4.03 -13.33 -12.25
CA GLU A 90 4.69 -14.63 -12.33
C GLU A 90 4.23 -15.59 -11.21
N GLU A 91 3.52 -15.06 -10.20
CA GLU A 91 2.91 -15.79 -9.06
C GLU A 91 1.42 -16.12 -9.24
#